data_AF-A0A673FJ11-F1
#
_entry.id   AF-A0A673FJ11-F1
#
_cell.length_a   1.000
_cell.length_b   1.000
_cell.length_c   1.000
_cell.angle_alpha   90.00
_cell.angle_beta   90.00
_cell.angle_gamma   90.00
#
_symmetry.space_group_name_H-M   'P 1'
#
loop_
_entity.id
_entity.type
_entity.pdbx_description
1 polymer ?
#
loop_
_entity_poly.entity_id
_entity_poly.type
_entity_poly.pdbx_seq_one_letter_code
_entity_poly.pdbx_strand_id
1 'polypeptide(L)'
;MRHNKSAHKRKLSTPRRRSPPEPPPPPSTSRARRTSGPSEASPRKKHRFRPGTRALMEIRKYQKSTDLLLRKAPFSRLVREVCQTFSREHMMWQGFALMALQEVGDN
;
A
#
# COMPACT_ATOMS: atom_id res chain seq x y z
N MET A 1 12.85 2.61 59.74
CA MET A 1 12.74 1.53 58.74
C MET A 1 11.29 1.10 58.61
N ARG A 2 10.62 1.39 57.48
CA ARG A 2 9.27 0.90 57.18
C ARG A 2 9.27 0.47 55.71
N HIS A 3 9.32 -0.83 55.48
CA HIS A 3 9.23 -1.42 54.15
C HIS A 3 7.76 -1.49 53.73
N ASN A 4 7.43 -0.93 52.57
CA ASN A 4 6.14 -1.13 51.93
C ASN A 4 6.36 -1.76 50.56
N LYS A 5 6.39 -3.09 50.50
CA LYS A 5 6.34 -3.85 49.25
C LYS A 5 4.88 -4.21 48.97
N SER A 6 4.17 -3.35 48.24
CA SER A 6 2.87 -3.71 47.69
C SER A 6 3.10 -4.63 46.49
N ALA A 7 3.06 -5.94 46.75
CA ALA A 7 3.08 -6.95 45.71
C ALA A 7 1.69 -6.98 45.03
N HIS A 8 1.59 -6.45 43.81
CA HIS A 8 0.41 -6.66 42.97
C HIS A 8 0.29 -8.14 42.59
N LYS A 9 -0.47 -8.89 43.40
CA LYS A 9 -0.84 -10.29 43.15
C LYS A 9 -1.79 -10.33 41.95
N ARG A 10 -1.23 -10.50 40.75
CA ARG A 10 -1.98 -10.78 39.51
C ARG A 10 -2.81 -12.04 39.73
N LYS A 11 -4.13 -11.93 39.76
CA LYS A 11 -5.03 -13.09 39.80
C LYS A 11 -4.91 -13.82 38.46
N LEU A 12 -4.46 -15.08 38.48
CA LEU A 12 -4.55 -15.99 37.34
C LEU A 12 -6.03 -16.31 37.12
N SER A 13 -6.60 -15.83 36.01
CA SER A 13 -7.92 -16.27 35.55
C SER A 13 -7.75 -17.60 34.83
N THR A 14 -8.10 -18.71 35.49
CA THR A 14 -8.27 -20.01 34.85
C THR A 14 -9.36 -19.93 33.76
N PRO A 15 -9.16 -20.49 32.56
CA PRO A 15 -10.15 -20.42 31.49
C PRO A 15 -11.34 -21.35 31.79
N ARG A 16 -12.53 -20.77 31.94
CA ARG A 16 -13.80 -21.49 32.08
C ARG A 16 -14.19 -22.07 30.71
N ARG A 17 -14.25 -23.40 30.60
CA ARG A 17 -14.70 -24.16 29.42
C ARG A 17 -16.11 -23.71 29.02
N ARG A 18 -16.28 -23.18 27.79
CA ARG A 18 -17.59 -22.84 27.22
C ARG A 18 -18.34 -24.14 26.90
N SER A 19 -19.58 -24.27 27.36
CA SER A 19 -20.49 -25.35 26.95
C SER A 19 -20.79 -25.24 25.45
N PRO A 20 -21.07 -26.37 24.75
CA PRO A 20 -21.33 -26.37 23.31
C PRO A 20 -22.52 -25.46 22.94
N PRO A 21 -22.46 -24.73 21.82
CA PRO A 21 -23.58 -23.90 21.36
C PRO A 21 -24.75 -24.79 20.89
N GLU A 22 -25.95 -24.47 21.35
CA GLU A 22 -27.21 -25.09 20.97
C GLU A 22 -27.52 -24.85 19.48
N PRO A 23 -28.12 -25.82 18.74
CA PRO A 23 -28.39 -25.66 17.31
C PRO A 23 -29.42 -24.55 17.04
N PRO A 24 -29.29 -23.83 15.89
CA PRO A 24 -30.20 -22.76 15.54
C PRO A 24 -31.61 -23.29 15.20
N PRO A 25 -32.69 -22.59 15.57
CA PRO A 25 -34.06 -22.97 15.19
C PRO A 25 -34.28 -22.84 13.66
N PRO A 26 -35.23 -23.60 13.07
CA PRO A 26 -35.44 -23.65 11.62
C PRO A 26 -35.87 -22.30 11.04
N PRO A 27 -35.52 -21.99 9.78
CA PRO A 27 -35.82 -20.70 9.16
C PRO A 27 -37.33 -20.55 8.93
N SER A 28 -37.94 -19.56 9.60
CA SER A 28 -39.29 -19.08 9.27
C SER A 28 -39.32 -18.52 7.86
N THR A 29 -40.12 -19.14 6.99
CA THR A 29 -40.38 -18.70 5.64
C THR A 29 -41.33 -17.50 5.65
N SER A 30 -40.80 -16.28 5.48
CA SER A 30 -41.60 -15.17 4.96
C SER A 30 -40.76 -14.30 4.04
N ARG A 31 -40.77 -14.64 2.75
CA ARG A 31 -40.14 -13.87 1.69
C ARG A 31 -41.02 -12.65 1.37
N ALA A 32 -40.91 -11.59 2.16
CA ALA A 32 -41.43 -10.27 1.79
C ALA A 32 -40.40 -9.57 0.90
N ARG A 33 -40.58 -9.67 -0.43
CA ARG A 33 -39.79 -8.97 -1.43
C ARG A 33 -40.09 -7.47 -1.34
N ARG A 34 -39.34 -6.73 -0.52
CA ARG A 34 -39.37 -5.26 -0.53
C ARG A 34 -38.70 -4.80 -1.82
N THR A 35 -39.51 -4.36 -2.78
CA THR A 35 -39.06 -3.66 -3.98
C THR A 35 -38.53 -2.29 -3.56
N SER A 36 -37.22 -2.15 -3.41
CA SER A 36 -36.59 -0.83 -3.33
C SER A 36 -36.59 -0.21 -4.73
N GLY A 37 -37.33 0.88 -4.91
CA GLY A 37 -37.19 1.76 -6.08
C GLY A 37 -35.76 2.30 -6.20
N PRO A 38 -35.40 2.92 -7.33
CA PRO A 38 -34.08 3.51 -7.50
C PRO A 38 -33.90 4.65 -6.50
N SER A 39 -33.22 4.35 -5.39
CA SER A 39 -32.71 5.37 -4.47
C SER A 39 -31.68 6.18 -5.25
N GLU A 40 -32.01 7.43 -5.51
CA GLU A 40 -31.09 8.45 -6.00
C GLU A 40 -29.90 8.50 -5.03
N ALA A 41 -28.83 7.80 -5.41
CA ALA A 41 -27.71 7.52 -4.52
C ALA A 41 -26.92 8.82 -4.33
N SER A 42 -27.10 9.43 -3.16
CA SER A 42 -26.24 10.51 -2.65
C SER A 42 -24.77 10.20 -2.99
N PRO A 43 -23.99 11.16 -3.54
CA PRO A 43 -22.68 10.89 -4.08
C PRO A 43 -21.81 10.19 -3.04
N ARG A 44 -21.47 8.92 -3.30
CA ARG A 44 -20.66 8.11 -2.39
C ARG A 44 -19.36 8.86 -2.14
N LYS A 45 -19.08 9.15 -0.87
CA LYS A 45 -17.83 9.80 -0.45
C LYS A 45 -16.66 9.03 -1.04
N LYS A 46 -15.73 9.74 -1.69
CA LYS A 46 -14.51 9.12 -2.26
C LYS A 46 -13.78 8.38 -1.14
N HIS A 47 -13.57 7.08 -1.32
CA HIS A 47 -12.84 6.27 -0.35
C HIS A 47 -11.40 6.79 -0.23
N ARG A 48 -10.99 7.12 1.00
CA ARG A 48 -9.62 7.56 1.31
C ARG A 48 -8.88 6.43 2.00
N PHE A 49 -7.73 6.07 1.44
CA PHE A 49 -6.84 5.08 2.04
C PHE A 49 -6.23 5.59 3.34
N ARG A 50 -5.96 4.67 4.27
CA ARG A 50 -5.20 4.99 5.49
C ARG A 50 -3.77 5.39 5.10
N PRO A 51 -3.12 6.27 5.88
CA PRO A 51 -1.71 6.59 5.68
C PRO A 51 -0.87 5.31 5.58
N GLY A 52 0.11 5.30 4.68
CA GLY A 52 0.96 4.13 4.42
C GLY A 52 0.36 3.07 3.49
N THR A 53 -0.98 2.96 3.37
CA THR A 53 -1.59 1.95 2.49
C THR A 53 -1.21 2.15 1.02
N ARG A 54 -1.22 3.40 0.52
CA ARG A 54 -0.77 3.67 -0.87
C ARG A 54 0.71 3.41 -1.08
N ALA A 55 1.55 3.82 -0.13
CA ALA A 55 2.99 3.56 -0.20
C ALA A 55 3.30 2.06 -0.28
N LEU A 56 2.65 1.23 0.55
CA LEU A 56 2.83 -0.23 0.50
C LEU A 56 2.35 -0.84 -0.82
N MET A 57 1.29 -0.30 -1.42
CA MET A 57 0.83 -0.73 -2.75
C MET A 57 1.83 -0.36 -3.84
N GLU A 58 2.38 0.85 -3.79
CA GLU A 58 3.41 1.33 -4.72
C GLU A 58 4.71 0.53 -4.61
N ILE A 59 5.19 0.27 -3.38
CA ILE A 59 6.37 -0.57 -3.13
C ILE A 59 6.17 -1.96 -3.75
N ARG A 60 5.03 -2.61 -3.48
CA ARG A 60 4.74 -3.93 -4.07
C ARG A 60 4.64 -3.90 -5.59
N LYS A 61 4.13 -2.80 -6.16
CA LYS A 61 4.04 -2.62 -7.62
C LYS A 61 5.44 -2.50 -8.23
N TYR A 62 6.28 -1.60 -7.72
CA TYR A 62 7.62 -1.33 -8.26
C TYR A 62 8.64 -2.43 -7.94
N GLN A 63 8.40 -3.24 -6.92
CA GLN A 63 9.21 -4.45 -6.69
C GLN A 63 8.82 -5.61 -7.63
N LYS A 64 7.64 -5.56 -8.26
CA LYS A 64 7.17 -6.60 -9.18
C LYS A 64 7.61 -6.35 -10.62
N SER A 65 7.69 -5.09 -11.04
CA SER A 65 8.20 -4.72 -12.37
C SER A 65 9.60 -4.11 -12.27
N THR A 66 10.27 -4.02 -13.41
CA THR A 66 11.57 -3.37 -13.55
C THR A 66 11.46 -2.19 -14.52
N ASP A 67 10.31 -1.51 -14.49
CA ASP A 67 10.09 -0.34 -15.32
C ASP A 67 10.94 0.81 -14.82
N LEU A 68 11.47 1.60 -15.75
CA LEU A 68 12.20 2.82 -15.42
C LEU A 68 11.36 3.76 -14.55
N LEU A 69 11.94 4.22 -13.44
CA LEU A 69 11.25 5.08 -12.48
C LEU A 69 11.32 6.55 -12.90
N LEU A 70 12.42 6.94 -13.57
CA LEU A 70 12.60 8.28 -14.12
C LEU A 70 12.09 8.35 -15.57
N ARG A 71 11.55 9.53 -15.94
CA ARG A 71 11.09 9.77 -17.30
C ARG A 71 12.29 9.91 -18.25
N LYS A 72 12.23 9.28 -19.41
CA LYS A 72 13.32 9.26 -20.41
C LYS A 72 13.75 10.64 -20.91
N ALA A 73 12.81 11.54 -21.20
CA ALA A 73 13.12 12.86 -21.78
C ALA A 73 13.87 13.82 -20.84
N PRO A 74 13.47 14.02 -19.56
CA PRO A 74 14.27 14.81 -18.64
C PRO A 74 15.61 14.14 -18.29
N PHE A 75 15.64 12.80 -18.18
CA PHE A 75 16.90 12.08 -17.96
C PHE A 75 17.90 12.28 -19.10
N SER A 76 17.44 12.22 -20.36
CA SER A 76 18.31 12.44 -21.51
C SER A 76 18.85 13.88 -21.60
N ARG A 77 18.08 14.88 -21.14
CA ARG A 77 18.56 16.26 -21.02
C ARG A 77 19.65 16.37 -19.96
N LEU A 78 19.45 15.76 -18.79
CA LEU A 78 20.42 15.74 -17.71
C LEU A 78 21.75 15.10 -18.15
N VAL A 79 21.69 13.95 -18.82
CA VAL A 79 22.90 13.28 -19.34
C VAL A 79 23.68 14.21 -20.28
N ARG A 80 22.99 14.90 -21.20
CA ARG A 80 23.63 15.83 -22.13
C ARG A 80 24.22 17.06 -21.43
N GLU A 81 23.50 17.60 -20.45
CA GLU A 81 23.97 18.72 -19.63
C GLU A 81 25.26 18.36 -18.89
N VAL A 82 25.29 17.20 -18.23
CA VAL A 82 26.47 16.69 -17.54
C VAL A 82 27.62 16.47 -18.53
N CYS A 83 27.40 15.86 -19.67
CA CYS A 83 28.47 15.62 -20.65
C CYS A 83 29.07 16.92 -21.22
N GLN A 84 28.27 17.98 -21.37
CA GLN A 84 28.75 19.29 -21.81
C GLN A 84 29.76 19.91 -20.81
N THR A 85 29.73 19.51 -19.54
CA THR A 85 30.72 19.96 -18.55
C THR A 85 32.10 19.32 -18.74
N PHE A 86 32.16 18.13 -19.35
CA PHE A 86 33.40 17.36 -19.54
C PHE A 86 33.99 17.52 -20.93
N SER A 87 33.14 17.67 -21.94
CA SER A 87 33.56 17.92 -23.32
C SER A 87 32.77 19.10 -23.89
N ARG A 88 33.49 20.01 -24.57
CA ARG A 88 32.87 21.14 -25.27
C ARG A 88 32.29 20.73 -26.63
N GLU A 89 32.59 19.52 -27.09
CA GLU A 89 32.12 18.99 -28.37
C GLU A 89 30.71 18.42 -28.28
N HIS A 90 29.93 18.59 -29.36
CA HIS A 90 28.60 18.03 -29.47
C HIS A 90 28.66 16.51 -29.73
N MET A 91 28.51 15.73 -28.66
CA MET A 91 28.44 14.27 -28.75
C MET A 91 27.05 13.79 -29.22
N MET A 92 27.04 12.89 -30.20
CA MET A 92 25.84 12.19 -30.64
C MET A 92 25.58 10.97 -29.76
N TRP A 93 24.31 10.75 -29.43
CA TRP A 93 23.90 9.69 -28.50
C TRP A 93 23.03 8.68 -29.21
N GLN A 94 23.36 7.40 -29.04
CA GLN A 94 22.47 6.31 -29.41
C GLN A 94 21.32 6.20 -28.40
N GLY A 95 20.10 5.96 -28.88
CA GLY A 95 18.92 5.84 -28.01
C GLY A 95 19.08 4.74 -26.95
N PHE A 96 19.68 3.60 -27.34
CA PHE A 96 19.99 2.50 -26.42
C PHE A 96 21.04 2.84 -25.38
N ALA A 97 22.01 3.71 -25.70
CA ALA A 97 23.03 4.13 -24.72
C ALA A 97 22.40 4.94 -23.58
N LEU A 98 21.48 5.85 -23.91
CA LEU A 98 20.75 6.63 -22.90
C LEU A 98 19.87 5.75 -22.02
N MET A 99 19.26 4.70 -22.60
CA MET A 99 18.50 3.71 -21.84
C MET A 99 19.39 2.91 -20.88
N ALA A 100 20.52 2.40 -21.37
CA ALA A 100 21.47 1.63 -20.56
C ALA A 100 22.02 2.46 -19.40
N LEU A 101 22.36 3.74 -19.63
CA LEU A 101 22.78 4.64 -18.56
C LEU A 101 21.71 4.82 -17.49
N GLN A 102 20.43 4.87 -17.88
CA GLN A 102 19.33 4.97 -16.92
C GLN A 102 19.14 3.66 -16.16
N GLU A 103 19.20 2.52 -16.85
CA GLU A 103 19.08 1.19 -16.22
C GLU A 103 20.15 0.98 -15.14
N VAL A 104 21.39 1.45 -15.35
CA VAL A 104 22.46 1.37 -14.35
C VAL A 104 22.17 2.24 -13.13
N GLY A 105 21.48 3.38 -13.30
CA GLY A 105 21.14 4.28 -12.20
C GLY A 105 19.88 3.89 -11.42
N ASP A 106 18.93 3.22 -12.07
CA ASP A 106 17.64 2.81 -11.48
C ASP A 106 17.69 1.40 -10.82
N ASN A 107 18.70 0.57 -11.13
CA ASN A 107 18.94 -0.75 -10.50
C ASN A 107 19.81 -0.66 -9.23
#